data_AF-Q47ZP3-F1
#
_entry.id   AF-Q47ZP3-F1
#
_cell.length_a   1.000
_cell.length_b   1.000
_cell.length_c   1.000
_cell.angle_alpha   90.00
_cell.angle_beta   90.00
_cell.angle_gamma   90.00
#
_symmetry.space_group_name_H-M   'P 1'
#
loop_
_entity.id
_entity.type
_entity.pdbx_description
1 polymer ?
#
loop_
_entity_poly.entity_id
_entity_poly.type
_entity_poly.pdbx_seq_one_letter_code
_entity_poly.pdbx_strand_id
1 'polypeptide(L)'
;MVLPQTDTITAVDKQQIKQASNAALASILNLTFLPGIAFIWLILAIKNMPPNSISHYHAKLGIKLNIIAFIALGVVSVLMVILGGFESAWTWVYVITYFTFVHTTFIILAVWALTRAWSGLKLR
;
A
#
# COMPACT_ATOMS: atom_id res chain seq x y z
N MET A 1 -16.07 -5.41 39.35
CA MET A 1 -16.84 -6.24 38.40
C MET A 1 -16.81 -5.51 37.07
N VAL A 2 -15.82 -5.80 36.23
CA VAL A 2 -15.67 -5.18 34.90
C VAL A 2 -16.67 -5.88 33.98
N LEU A 3 -17.49 -5.11 33.27
CA LEU A 3 -18.60 -5.64 32.48
C LEU A 3 -18.06 -6.33 31.21
N PRO A 4 -18.52 -7.55 30.87
CA PRO A 4 -18.06 -8.32 29.71
C PRO A 4 -18.27 -7.60 28.35
N GLN A 5 -19.09 -6.56 28.33
CA GLN A 5 -19.30 -5.68 27.16
C GLN A 5 -18.06 -4.83 26.83
N THR A 6 -17.27 -4.43 27.83
CA THR A 6 -16.07 -3.60 27.62
C THR A 6 -14.91 -4.40 27.00
N ASP A 7 -14.80 -5.68 27.37
CA ASP A 7 -13.76 -6.59 26.86
C ASP A 7 -14.00 -6.98 25.40
N THR A 8 -15.27 -7.11 24.99
CA THR A 8 -15.64 -7.44 23.61
C THR A 8 -15.38 -6.27 22.65
N ILE A 9 -15.72 -5.03 23.05
CA ILE A 9 -15.46 -3.84 22.22
C ILE A 9 -13.96 -3.61 22.04
N THR A 10 -13.17 -3.74 23.11
CA THR A 10 -11.70 -3.58 23.04
C THR A 10 -11.02 -4.68 22.22
N ALA A 11 -11.56 -5.91 22.24
CA ALA A 11 -11.07 -7.00 21.39
C ALA A 11 -11.37 -6.74 19.89
N VAL A 12 -12.57 -6.25 19.56
CA VAL A 12 -12.95 -5.89 18.19
C VAL A 12 -12.07 -4.77 17.64
N ASP A 13 -11.81 -3.72 18.42
CA ASP A 13 -10.93 -2.61 18.01
C ASP A 13 -9.49 -3.08 17.77
N LYS A 14 -8.94 -3.92 18.65
CA LYS A 14 -7.59 -4.50 18.46
C LYS A 14 -7.51 -5.36 17.19
N GLN A 15 -8.56 -6.14 16.90
CA GLN A 15 -8.61 -6.96 15.69
C GLN A 15 -8.66 -6.09 14.42
N GLN A 16 -9.44 -5.00 14.44
CA GLN A 16 -9.52 -4.06 13.32
C GLN A 16 -8.20 -3.34 13.08
N ILE A 17 -7.54 -2.86 14.14
CA ILE A 17 -6.21 -2.23 14.06
C ILE A 17 -5.21 -3.22 13.45
N LYS A 18 -5.19 -4.47 13.92
CA LYS A 18 -4.31 -5.51 13.37
C LYS A 18 -4.56 -5.75 11.89
N GLN A 19 -5.82 -5.86 11.47
CA GLN A 19 -6.19 -6.04 10.07
C GLN A 19 -5.81 -4.83 9.20
N ALA A 20 -6.05 -3.61 9.67
CA ALA A 20 -5.65 -2.38 9.00
C ALA A 20 -4.12 -2.31 8.80
N SER A 21 -3.38 -2.63 9.86
CA SER A 21 -1.92 -2.67 9.88
C SER A 21 -1.38 -3.68 8.88
N ASN A 22 -1.96 -4.88 8.90
CA ASN A 22 -1.65 -5.95 7.97
C ASN A 22 -1.89 -5.56 6.51
N ALA A 23 -3.01 -4.88 6.22
CA ALA A 23 -3.30 -4.36 4.88
C ALA A 23 -2.30 -3.29 4.44
N ALA A 24 -1.95 -2.35 5.33
CA ALA A 24 -0.94 -1.33 5.04
C ALA A 24 0.45 -1.95 4.83
N LEU A 25 0.82 -2.97 5.63
CA LEU A 25 2.05 -3.74 5.45
C LEU A 25 2.10 -4.45 4.10
N ALA A 26 1.02 -5.14 3.70
CA ALA A 26 0.97 -5.79 2.39
C ALA A 26 1.05 -4.78 1.24
N SER A 27 0.47 -3.60 1.41
CA SER A 27 0.65 -2.50 0.46
C SER A 27 2.11 -2.07 0.33
N ILE A 28 2.83 -1.87 1.45
CA ILE A 28 4.26 -1.54 1.42
C ILE A 28 5.07 -2.68 0.79
N LEU A 29 4.77 -3.92 1.17
CA LEU A 29 5.50 -5.10 0.71
C LEU A 29 5.37 -5.28 -0.81
N ASN A 30 4.20 -4.98 -1.38
CA ASN A 30 4.00 -5.00 -2.82
C ASN A 30 4.77 -3.90 -3.55
N LEU A 31 5.02 -2.76 -2.91
CA LEU A 31 5.85 -1.68 -3.46
C LEU A 31 7.34 -2.02 -3.41
N THR A 32 7.83 -2.71 -2.37
CA THR A 32 9.27 -2.82 -2.12
C THR A 32 9.90 -4.15 -2.54
N PHE A 33 9.32 -5.29 -2.14
CA PHE A 33 10.05 -6.56 -2.14
C PHE A 33 9.28 -7.71 -2.80
N LEU A 34 7.95 -7.77 -2.64
CA LEU A 34 7.12 -8.87 -3.11
C LEU A 34 5.96 -8.37 -3.99
N PRO A 35 6.24 -7.74 -5.14
CA PRO A 35 5.21 -7.28 -6.05
C PRO A 35 4.36 -8.46 -6.56
N GLY A 36 3.06 -8.22 -6.77
CA GLY A 36 2.09 -9.21 -7.22
C GLY A 36 1.58 -10.11 -6.08
N ILE A 37 2.46 -10.79 -5.35
CA ILE A 37 2.06 -11.71 -4.26
C ILE A 37 1.36 -10.94 -3.14
N ALA A 38 1.96 -9.84 -2.69
CA ALA A 38 1.39 -9.02 -1.63
C ALA A 38 0.09 -8.32 -2.09
N PHE A 39 -0.04 -7.99 -3.37
CA PHE A 39 -1.27 -7.44 -3.94
C PHE A 39 -2.41 -8.47 -4.01
N ILE A 40 -2.13 -9.72 -4.42
CA ILE A 40 -3.12 -10.81 -4.40
C ILE A 40 -3.61 -11.02 -2.97
N TRP A 41 -2.69 -11.06 -2.01
CA TRP A 41 -3.05 -11.20 -0.60
C TRP A 41 -3.91 -10.04 -0.12
N LEU A 42 -3.59 -8.80 -0.51
CA LEU A 42 -4.36 -7.60 -0.16
C LEU A 42 -5.81 -7.66 -0.71
N ILE A 43 -5.99 -8.15 -1.93
CA ILE A 43 -7.31 -8.37 -2.56
C ILE A 43 -8.10 -9.46 -1.82
N LEU A 44 -7.45 -10.53 -1.38
CA LEU A 44 -8.12 -11.57 -0.60
C LEU A 44 -8.47 -11.07 0.80
N ALA A 45 -7.59 -10.28 1.41
CA ALA A 45 -7.76 -9.74 2.76
C ALA A 45 -8.94 -8.76 2.84
N ILE A 46 -9.14 -7.88 1.85
CA ILE A 46 -10.24 -6.89 1.88
C ILE A 46 -11.63 -7.55 1.86
N LYS A 47 -11.79 -8.73 1.24
CA LYS A 47 -13.07 -9.46 1.19
C LYS A 47 -13.56 -9.90 2.57
N ASN A 48 -12.64 -10.11 3.51
CA ASN A 48 -12.94 -10.55 4.87
C ASN A 48 -13.09 -9.37 5.86
N MET A 49 -13.02 -8.12 5.38
CA MET A 49 -13.09 -6.93 6.22
C MET A 49 -14.48 -6.27 6.11
N PRO A 50 -15.11 -5.87 7.23
CA PRO A 50 -16.40 -5.20 7.19
C PRO A 50 -16.28 -3.83 6.47
N PRO A 51 -17.22 -3.47 5.58
CA PRO A 51 -17.11 -2.32 4.68
C PRO A 51 -17.06 -0.96 5.39
N ASN A 52 -17.50 -0.87 6.64
CA ASN A 52 -17.48 0.35 7.45
C ASN A 52 -16.34 0.38 8.51
N SER A 53 -15.41 -0.58 8.47
CA SER A 53 -14.31 -0.67 9.44
C SER A 53 -13.08 0.14 9.02
N ILE A 54 -12.23 0.48 10.00
CA ILE A 54 -10.94 1.15 9.76
C ILE A 54 -10.02 0.26 8.91
N SER A 55 -10.12 -1.06 9.08
CA SER A 55 -9.43 -2.07 8.27
C SER A 55 -9.73 -1.93 6.78
N HIS A 56 -11.02 -1.80 6.43
CA HIS A 56 -11.46 -1.69 5.05
C HIS A 56 -10.99 -0.39 4.38
N TYR A 57 -10.94 0.72 5.14
CA TYR A 57 -10.39 1.98 4.64
C TYR A 57 -8.90 1.84 4.25
N HIS A 58 -8.08 1.29 5.14
CA HIS A 58 -6.64 1.11 4.89
C HIS A 58 -6.38 0.09 3.78
N ALA A 59 -7.18 -0.97 3.69
CA ALA A 59 -7.11 -1.93 2.58
C ALA A 59 -7.44 -1.27 1.23
N LYS A 60 -8.51 -0.46 1.15
CA LYS A 60 -8.87 0.27 -0.08
C LYS A 60 -7.82 1.29 -0.48
N LEU A 61 -7.25 2.00 0.50
CA LEU A 61 -6.14 2.93 0.27
C LEU A 61 -4.91 2.19 -0.29
N GLY A 62 -4.52 1.08 0.34
CA GLY A 62 -3.43 0.23 -0.13
C GLY A 62 -3.67 -0.22 -1.58
N ILE A 63 -4.86 -0.76 -1.90
CA ILE A 63 -5.18 -1.20 -3.27
C ILE A 63 -5.04 -0.06 -4.28
N LYS A 64 -5.60 1.13 -3.97
CA LYS A 64 -5.47 2.30 -4.85
C LYS A 64 -4.01 2.70 -5.07
N LEU A 65 -3.23 2.76 -4.00
CA LEU A 65 -1.81 3.13 -4.06
C LEU A 65 -1.03 2.16 -4.95
N ASN A 66 -1.28 0.86 -4.80
CA ASN A 66 -0.64 -0.18 -5.59
C ASN A 66 -1.02 -0.14 -7.08
N ILE A 67 -2.29 0.14 -7.40
CA ILE A 67 -2.74 0.32 -8.78
C ILE A 67 -2.06 1.53 -9.42
N ILE A 68 -1.98 2.65 -8.70
CA ILE A 68 -1.29 3.86 -9.21
C ILE A 68 0.20 3.58 -9.42
N ALA A 69 0.85 2.86 -8.49
CA ALA A 69 2.24 2.44 -8.65
C ALA A 69 2.46 1.55 -9.89
N PHE A 70 1.52 0.63 -10.16
CA PHE A 70 1.55 -0.20 -11.37
C PHE A 70 1.40 0.63 -12.66
N ILE A 71 0.50 1.61 -12.67
CA ILE A 71 0.35 2.54 -13.79
C ILE A 71 1.63 3.35 -13.99
N ALA A 72 2.24 3.86 -12.92
CA ALA A 72 3.49 4.60 -12.98
C ALA A 72 4.63 3.75 -13.57
N LEU A 73 4.69 2.46 -13.25
CA LEU A 73 5.63 1.53 -13.86
C LEU A 73 5.40 1.41 -15.37
N GLY A 74 4.15 1.28 -15.82
CA GLY A 74 3.82 1.29 -17.25
C GLY A 74 4.24 2.58 -17.96
N VAL A 75 4.04 3.75 -17.33
CA VAL A 75 4.48 5.04 -17.88
C VAL A 75 6.01 5.09 -18.04
N VAL A 76 6.75 4.61 -17.05
CA VAL A 76 8.22 4.54 -17.12
C VAL A 76 8.69 3.58 -18.21
N SER A 77 8.01 2.45 -18.41
CA SER A 77 8.30 1.53 -19.52
C SER A 77 8.07 2.18 -20.88
N VAL A 78 7.02 2.99 -21.05
CA VAL A 78 6.77 3.74 -22.29
C VAL A 78 7.84 4.80 -22.51
N LEU A 79 8.22 5.55 -21.46
CA LEU A 79 9.31 6.53 -21.52
C LEU A 79 10.63 5.90 -21.99
N MET A 80 10.93 4.68 -21.52
CA MET A 80 12.13 3.93 -21.94
C MET A 80 12.17 3.70 -23.46
N VAL A 81 11.02 3.37 -24.07
CA VAL A 81 10.92 3.14 -25.52
C VAL A 81 11.06 4.43 -26.31
N ILE A 82 10.49 5.54 -25.82
CA ILE A 82 10.48 6.84 -26.52
C ILE A 82 11.85 7.53 -26.49
N LEU A 83 12.58 7.44 -25.37
CA LEU A 83 13.80 8.23 -25.14
C LEU A 83 15.07 7.68 -25.83
N GLY A 84 14.98 6.53 -26.51
CA GLY A 84 16.12 5.96 -27.23
C GLY A 84 16.33 4.46 -27.03
N GLY A 85 15.39 3.78 -26.37
CA GLY A 85 15.43 2.33 -26.18
C GLY A 85 16.43 1.87 -25.11
N PHE A 86 16.55 0.55 -24.97
CA PHE A 86 17.31 -0.09 -23.88
C PHE A 86 18.84 0.03 -24.00
N GLU A 87 19.34 0.44 -25.17
CA GLU A 87 20.77 0.48 -25.51
C GLU A 87 21.47 1.77 -25.06
N SER A 88 20.71 2.86 -24.84
CA SER A 88 21.28 4.16 -24.50
C SER A 88 21.48 4.34 -23.00
N ALA A 89 22.74 4.52 -22.56
CA ALA A 89 23.08 4.76 -21.16
C ALA A 89 22.39 6.02 -20.58
N TRP A 90 22.22 7.07 -21.40
CA TRP A 90 21.52 8.28 -20.97
C TRP A 90 20.03 8.06 -20.70
N THR A 91 19.39 7.14 -21.45
CA THR A 91 17.99 6.78 -21.20
C THR A 91 17.82 6.15 -19.83
N TRP A 92 18.75 5.25 -19.45
CA TRP A 92 18.76 4.64 -18.12
C TRP A 92 18.94 5.66 -17.00
N VAL A 93 19.82 6.65 -17.16
CA VAL A 93 19.99 7.73 -16.17
C VAL A 93 18.66 8.43 -15.92
N TYR A 94 17.99 8.91 -16.97
CA TYR A 94 16.70 9.60 -16.82
C TYR A 94 15.61 8.71 -16.25
N VAL A 95 15.49 7.49 -16.76
CA VAL A 95 14.46 6.52 -16.35
C VAL A 95 14.62 6.11 -14.89
N ILE A 96 15.83 5.77 -14.46
CA ILE A 96 16.11 5.37 -13.07
C ILE A 96 15.86 6.56 -12.14
N THR A 97 16.40 7.75 -12.44
CA THR A 97 16.23 8.92 -11.57
C THR A 97 14.75 9.27 -11.39
N TYR A 98 13.98 9.31 -12.48
CA TYR A 98 12.55 9.61 -12.42
C TYR A 98 11.78 8.51 -11.66
N PHE A 99 12.05 7.25 -11.98
CA PHE A 99 11.43 6.12 -11.31
C PHE A 99 11.70 6.14 -9.81
N THR A 100 12.96 6.30 -9.37
CA THR A 100 13.32 6.32 -7.95
C THR A 100 12.62 7.45 -7.22
N PHE A 101 12.53 8.65 -7.80
CA PHE A 101 11.85 9.79 -7.17
C PHE A 101 10.35 9.53 -6.98
N VAL A 102 9.67 9.12 -8.05
CA VAL A 102 8.24 8.80 -8.02
C VAL A 102 7.96 7.61 -7.09
N HIS A 103 8.76 6.57 -7.18
CA HIS A 103 8.63 5.36 -6.37
C HIS A 103 8.83 5.62 -4.88
N THR A 104 9.81 6.44 -4.52
CA THR A 104 10.06 6.82 -3.12
C THR A 104 8.87 7.57 -2.53
N THR A 105 8.18 8.39 -3.32
CA THR A 105 6.94 9.08 -2.89
C THR A 105 5.86 8.06 -2.51
N PHE A 106 5.67 7.00 -3.30
CA PHE A 106 4.71 5.95 -2.97
C PHE A 106 5.11 5.19 -1.69
N ILE A 107 6.39 4.91 -1.49
CA ILE A 107 6.88 4.25 -0.26
C ILE A 107 6.57 5.12 0.97
N ILE A 108 6.86 6.42 0.92
CA ILE A 108 6.59 7.35 2.03
C ILE A 108 5.10 7.38 2.35
N LEU A 109 4.23 7.47 1.34
CA LEU A 109 2.77 7.43 1.52
C LEU A 109 2.31 6.11 2.14
N ALA A 110 2.89 4.98 1.73
CA ALA A 110 2.56 3.67 2.26
C ALA A 110 2.99 3.51 3.73
N VAL A 111 4.20 3.98 4.08
CA VAL A 111 4.69 4.02 5.47
C VAL A 111 3.85 4.95 6.34
N TRP A 112 3.42 6.10 5.80
CA TRP A 112 2.51 7.00 6.50
C TRP A 112 1.15 6.33 6.75
N ALA A 113 0.61 5.61 5.78
CA ALA A 113 -0.61 4.83 5.97
C ALA A 113 -0.45 3.75 7.06
N LEU A 114 0.69 3.05 7.09
CA LEU A 114 1.00 2.05 8.12
C LEU A 114 1.04 2.65 9.53
N THR A 115 1.79 3.73 9.71
CA THR A 115 1.89 4.41 11.03
C THR A 115 0.52 4.88 11.52
N ARG A 116 -0.35 5.36 10.63
CA ARG A 116 -1.73 5.73 10.95
C ARG A 116 -2.60 4.52 11.28
N ALA A 117 -2.43 3.40 10.56
CA ALA A 117 -3.11 2.16 10.83
C ALA A 117 -2.77 1.62 12.23
N TRP A 118 -1.50 1.71 12.66
CA TRP A 118 -1.06 1.33 14.00
C TRP A 118 -1.73 2.16 15.10
N SER A 119 -1.98 3.44 14.85
CA SER A 119 -2.73 4.30 15.77
C SER A 119 -4.25 4.12 15.69
N GLY A 120 -4.76 3.26 14.82
CA GLY A 120 -6.20 3.09 14.59
C GLY A 120 -6.86 4.31 13.94
N LEU A 121 -6.10 5.18 13.27
CA LEU A 121 -6.58 6.41 12.65
C LEU A 121 -6.66 6.27 11.13
N LYS A 122 -7.61 6.98 10.51
CA LYS A 122 -7.65 7.18 9.04
C LYS A 122 -6.58 8.20 8.63
N LEU A 123 -6.14 8.22 7.37
CA LEU A 123 -5.32 9.34 6.88
C LEU A 123 -6.19 10.60 6.81
N ARG A 124 -5.61 11.74 7.20
CA ARG A 124 -6.20 13.09 7.09
C ARG A 124 -5.32 13.91 6.19
#